data_AF-A0A377QXD2-F1
#
_entry.id   AF-A0A377QXD2-F1
#
_cell.length_a   1.000
_cell.length_b   1.000
_cell.length_c   1.000
_cell.angle_alpha   90.00
_cell.angle_beta   90.00
_cell.angle_gamma   90.00
#
_symmetry.space_group_name_H-M   'P 1'
#
loop_
_entity.id
_entity.type
_entity.pdbx_description
1 polymer ?
#
loop_
_entity_poly.entity_id
_entity_poly.type
_entity_poly.pdbx_seq_one_letter_code
_entity_poly.pdbx_strand_id
1 'polypeptide(L)' 'MANANTEHSKKLRQQTAAKWQREKLASGERRTMTINGKAAEMDIIDAAIAKAGGSRTQALLKICKEWLGE' A
#
# COMPACT_ATOMS: atom_id res chain seq x y z
N MET A 1 -9.43 -21.61 -24.97
CA MET A 1 -8.66 -20.73 -24.04
C MET A 1 -8.75 -21.24 -22.61
N ALA A 2 -8.20 -22.42 -22.31
CA ALA A 2 -8.44 -23.15 -21.05
C ALA A 2 -7.29 -23.08 -20.00
N ASN A 3 -6.12 -22.53 -20.37
CA ASN A 3 -4.90 -22.64 -19.55
C ASN A 3 -4.67 -21.47 -18.58
N ALA A 4 -5.53 -20.45 -18.62
CA ALA A 4 -5.33 -19.23 -17.84
C ALA A 4 -5.80 -19.36 -16.37
N ASN A 5 -6.57 -20.40 -16.02
CA ASN A 5 -7.17 -20.56 -14.69
C ASN A 5 -6.69 -21.79 -13.92
N THR A 6 -5.71 -22.52 -14.43
CA THR A 6 -5.11 -23.65 -13.71
C THR A 6 -4.38 -23.15 -12.46
N GLU A 7 -4.39 -23.94 -11.39
CA GLU A 7 -3.65 -23.71 -10.14
C GLU A 7 -2.20 -23.26 -10.40
N HIS A 8 -1.54 -23.90 -11.36
CA HIS A 8 -0.18 -23.58 -11.79
C HIS A 8 -0.05 -22.17 -12.38
N SER A 9 -0.98 -21.79 -13.27
CA SER A 9 -1.01 -20.45 -13.87
C SER A 9 -1.25 -19.35 -12.84
N LYS A 10 -2.14 -19.58 -11.86
CA LYS A 10 -2.39 -18.65 -10.75
C LYS A 10 -1.16 -18.49 -9.86
N LYS A 11 -0.51 -19.59 -9.48
CA LYS A 11 0.73 -19.58 -8.67
C LYS A 11 1.85 -18.84 -9.39
N LEU A 12 2.02 -19.06 -10.70
CA LEU A 12 3.04 -18.35 -11.49
C LEU A 12 2.81 -16.84 -11.49
N ARG A 13 1.56 -16.37 -11.70
CA ARG A 13 1.24 -14.93 -11.65
C ARG A 13 1.48 -14.32 -10.28
N GLN A 14 1.10 -15.02 -9.21
CA GLN A 14 1.35 -14.55 -7.84
C GLN A 14 2.85 -14.44 -7.56
N GLN A 15 3.66 -15.39 -8.01
CA GLN A 15 5.11 -15.36 -7.88
C GLN A 15 5.72 -14.21 -8.70
N THR A 16 5.26 -13.97 -9.92
CA THR A 16 5.70 -12.84 -10.75
C THR A 16 5.35 -11.50 -10.10
N ALA A 17 4.14 -11.36 -9.57
CA ALA A 17 3.73 -10.13 -8.86
C ALA A 17 4.57 -9.91 -7.60
N ALA A 18 4.82 -10.96 -6.80
CA ALA A 18 5.66 -10.86 -5.61
C ALA A 18 7.13 -10.55 -5.93
N LYS A 19 7.65 -11.04 -7.07
CA LYS A 19 9.01 -10.71 -7.54
C LYS A 19 9.08 -9.24 -7.97
N TRP A 20 8.11 -8.78 -8.76
CA TRP A 20 8.00 -7.38 -9.19
C TRP A 20 7.91 -6.40 -8.01
N GLN A 21 7.11 -6.71 -6.99
CA GLN A 21 7.04 -5.87 -5.79
C GLN A 21 8.37 -5.82 -5.04
N ARG A 22 9.09 -6.95 -4.95
CA ARG A 22 10.43 -7.00 -4.34
C ARG A 22 11.45 -6.18 -5.12
N GLU A 23 11.44 -6.25 -6.45
CA GLU A 23 12.31 -5.46 -7.32
C GLU A 23 12.04 -3.95 -7.17
N LYS A 24 10.77 -3.54 -7.06
CA LYS A 24 10.39 -2.14 -6.83
C LYS A 24 10.74 -1.60 -5.45
N LEU A 25 10.74 -2.47 -4.43
CA LEU A 25 11.25 -2.13 -3.11
C LEU A 25 12.78 -1.99 -3.14
N ALA A 26 13.48 -2.87 -3.87
CA ALA A 26 14.93 -2.85 -4.01
C ALA A 26 15.44 -1.65 -4.84
N SER A 27 14.70 -1.24 -5.89
CA SER A 27 15.03 -0.06 -6.70
C SER A 27 14.77 1.27 -5.98
N GLY A 28 14.10 1.24 -4.81
CA GLY A 28 13.70 2.44 -4.07
C GLY A 28 12.46 3.14 -4.64
N GLU A 29 11.87 2.64 -5.72
CA GLU A 29 10.61 3.14 -6.31
C GLU A 29 9.45 3.05 -5.31
N ARG A 30 9.49 2.03 -4.43
CA ARG A 30 8.53 1.89 -3.32
C ARG A 30 9.28 1.76 -2.01
N ARG A 31 8.71 2.33 -0.94
CA ARG A 31 9.17 2.11 0.44
C ARG A 31 7.98 1.74 1.31
N THR A 32 8.27 0.98 2.36
CA THR A 32 7.30 0.65 3.40
C THR A 32 7.64 1.45 4.65
N MET A 33 6.60 1.84 5.40
CA MET A 33 6.73 2.53 6.68
C MET A 33 5.85 1.81 7.69
N THR A 34 6.45 1.40 8.81
CA THR A 34 5.75 0.78 9.93
C THR A 34 5.62 1.81 11.04
N ILE A 35 4.39 2.04 11.51
CA ILE A 35 4.10 2.95 12.64
C ILE A 35 3.52 2.11 13.77
N ASN A 36 4.08 2.27 14.97
CA ASN A 36 3.55 1.71 16.22
C ASN A 36 3.24 2.88 17.16
N GLY A 37 2.02 2.93 17.69
CA GLY A 37 1.52 3.98 18.55
C GLY A 37 0.37 3.45 19.43
N LYS A 38 -0.15 4.30 20.33
CA LYS A 38 -1.28 3.88 21.17
C LYS A 38 -2.52 3.69 20.31
N ALA A 39 -3.38 2.73 20.69
CA ALA A 39 -4.62 2.46 19.96
C ALA A 39 -5.45 3.74 19.72
N ALA A 40 -5.63 4.57 20.77
CA ALA A 40 -6.36 5.83 20.66
C ALA A 40 -5.75 6.84 19.67
N GLU A 41 -4.41 6.86 19.51
CA GLU A 41 -3.73 7.73 18.54
C GLU A 41 -3.93 7.17 17.12
N MET A 42 -3.86 5.85 16.97
CA MET A 42 -4.11 5.16 15.70
C MET A 42 -5.56 5.31 15.24
N ASP A 43 -6.53 5.30 16.16
CA ASP A 43 -7.95 5.51 15.84
C ASP A 43 -8.19 6.91 15.25
N ILE A 44 -7.53 7.94 15.78
CA ILE A 44 -7.60 9.30 15.25
C ILE A 44 -7.00 9.36 13.83
N ILE A 45 -5.86 8.70 13.62
CA ILE A 45 -5.20 8.64 12.31
C ILE A 45 -6.10 7.93 11.30
N ASP A 46 -6.72 6.81 11.69
CA ASP A 46 -7.61 6.06 10.83
C ASP A 46 -8.88 6.85 10.48
N ALA A 47 -9.43 7.60 11.43
CA ALA A 47 -10.54 8.52 11.18
C ALA A 47 -10.16 9.64 10.19
N ALA A 48 -8.96 10.20 10.32
CA ALA A 48 -8.44 11.21 9.39
C ALA A 48 -8.26 10.64 7.97
N ILE A 49 -7.71 9.43 7.86
CA ILE A 49 -7.56 8.71 6.59
C ILE A 49 -8.92 8.44 5.95
N ALA A 50 -9.90 7.97 6.74
CA ALA A 50 -11.25 7.71 6.25
C ALA A 50 -11.93 8.98 5.72
N LYS A 51 -11.73 10.11 6.41
CA LYS A 51 -12.25 11.42 6.00
C LYS A 51 -11.61 11.92 4.70
N ALA A 52 -10.30 11.71 4.53
CA ALA A 52 -9.57 12.14 3.34
C ALA A 52 -9.95 11.32 2.09
N GLY A 53 -10.27 10.03 2.26
CA GLY A 53 -10.72 9.11 1.20
C GLY A 53 -9.60 8.51 0.35
N GLY A 54 -9.93 7.45 -0.40
CA GLY A 54 -8.97 6.71 -1.25
C GLY A 54 -8.20 5.61 -0.50
N SER A 55 -7.04 5.21 -1.04
CA SER A 55 -6.15 4.27 -0.34
C SER A 55 -5.45 4.94 0.84
N ARG A 56 -5.06 4.18 1.88
CA ARG A 56 -4.33 4.71 3.06
C ARG A 56 -3.13 5.58 2.68
N THR A 57 -2.36 5.17 1.67
CA THR A 57 -1.19 5.93 1.19
C THR A 57 -1.59 7.25 0.52
N GLN A 58 -2.66 7.25 -0.28
CA GLN A 58 -3.16 8.48 -0.92
C GLN A 58 -3.73 9.46 0.09
N ALA A 59 -4.53 8.95 1.04
CA ALA A 59 -5.09 9.74 2.13
C ALA A 59 -3.99 10.35 2.99
N LEU A 60 -3.00 9.55 3.39
CA LEU A 60 -1.86 10.02 4.18
C LEU A 60 -1.04 11.07 3.41
N LEU A 61 -0.76 10.83 2.12
CA LEU A 61 -0.07 11.81 1.27
C LEU A 61 -0.84 13.14 1.20
N LYS A 62 -2.16 13.09 1.04
CA LYS A 62 -3.01 14.28 1.01
C LYS A 62 -2.92 15.08 2.30
N ILE A 63 -3.05 14.41 3.46
CA ILE A 63 -2.91 15.02 4.78
C ILE A 63 -1.52 15.66 4.95
N CYS A 64 -0.46 14.96 4.56
CA CYS A 64 0.90 15.48 4.66
C CYS A 64 1.13 16.69 3.75
N LYS A 65 0.60 16.70 2.53
CA LYS A 65 0.68 17.85 1.62
C LYS A 65 -0.06 19.06 2.16
N GLU A 66 -1.28 18.85 2.66
CA GLU A 66 -2.06 19.92 3.30
C GLU A 66 -1.32 20.52 4.51
N TRP A 67 -0.62 19.70 5.30
CA TRP A 67 0.20 20.17 6.43
C TRP A 67 1.46 20.93 5.99
N LEU A 68 2.11 20.51 4.91
CA LEU A 68 3.31 21.15 4.38
C LEU A 68 3.02 22.37 3.49
N GLY A 69 1.75 22.57 3.11
CA GLY A 69 1.34 23.66 2.21
C GLY A 69 1.70 23.43 0.74
N GLU A 70 1.80 22.17 0.31
CA GLU A 70 2.11 21.76 -1.07
C GLU A 70 0.87 21.46 -1.93
#